data_AF-A0A0C2BJ62-F1
#
_entry.id   AF-A0A0C2BJ62-F1
#
_cell.length_a   1.000
_cell.length_b   1.000
_cell.length_c   1.000
_cell.angle_alpha   90.00
_cell.angle_beta   90.00
_cell.angle_gamma   90.00
#
_symmetry.space_group_name_H-M   'P 1'
#
loop_
_entity.id
_entity.type
_entity.pdbx_description
1 polymer ?
#
loop_
_entity_poly.entity_id
_entity_poly.type
_entity_poly.pdbx_seq_one_letter_code
_entity_poly.pdbx_strand_id
1 'polypeptide(L)'
;AKQLTAMQPVSGILLPFQDIEQCKEACRQFDCAAVNLFQLGEFSFKCEILSTVYGMTPATGAACYYATDSMLGGGYGYPYGRRK
;
A
#
# COMPACT_ATOMS: atom_id res chain seq x y z
N ALA A 1 17.65 9.49 1.79
CA ALA A 1 16.33 8.87 1.99
C ALA A 1 15.52 9.06 0.70
N LYS A 2 15.01 7.98 0.08
CA LYS A 2 14.05 8.12 -1.01
C LYS A 2 12.74 8.62 -0.40
N GLN A 3 12.29 9.81 -0.78
CA GLN A 3 10.92 10.25 -0.46
C GLN A 3 10.00 9.37 -1.29
N LEU A 4 9.28 8.49 -0.62
CA LEU A 4 8.23 7.69 -1.22
C LEU A 4 6.88 8.34 -0.84
N THR A 5 5.77 7.77 -1.29
CA THR A 5 4.42 8.30 -1.04
C THR A 5 3.62 7.28 -0.24
N ALA A 6 2.97 7.72 0.83
CA ALA A 6 1.97 6.98 1.61
C ALA A 6 0.55 7.29 1.10
N MET A 7 -0.34 6.31 0.99
CA MET A 7 -1.77 6.58 0.79
C MET A 7 -2.41 6.96 2.13
N GLN A 8 -3.28 7.97 2.12
CA GLN A 8 -3.96 8.40 3.34
C GLN A 8 -5.06 7.40 3.74
N PRO A 9 -4.95 6.76 4.91
CA PRO A 9 -6.01 5.91 5.45
C PRO A 9 -7.21 6.74 5.87
N VAL A 10 -8.41 6.36 5.40
CA VAL A 10 -9.67 6.78 6.03
C VAL A 10 -10.12 5.74 7.05
N SER A 11 -9.78 4.47 6.81
CA SER A 11 -9.96 3.34 7.72
C SER A 11 -9.01 2.23 7.30
N GLY A 12 -8.23 1.72 8.24
CA GLY A 12 -7.24 0.70 7.96
C GLY A 12 -6.83 -0.11 9.17
N ILE A 13 -6.36 -1.33 8.91
CA ILE A 13 -5.87 -2.24 9.94
C ILE A 13 -4.35 -2.21 9.91
N LEU A 14 -3.76 -1.93 11.07
CA LEU A 14 -2.32 -1.82 11.25
C LEU A 14 -1.78 -3.10 11.85
N LEU A 15 -1.04 -3.89 11.06
CA LEU A 15 -0.55 -5.19 11.49
C LEU A 15 0.98 -5.27 11.31
N PRO A 16 1.70 -5.83 12.31
CA PRO A 16 3.10 -6.19 12.13
C PRO A 16 3.17 -7.40 11.19
N PHE A 17 3.85 -7.25 10.06
CA PHE A 17 4.06 -8.32 9.09
C PHE A 17 5.56 -8.51 8.88
N GLN A 18 5.98 -9.78 8.72
CA GLN A 18 7.36 -10.09 8.36
C GLN A 18 7.63 -9.80 6.88
N ASP A 19 6.60 -9.98 6.03
CA ASP A 19 6.72 -9.86 4.58
C ASP A 19 5.55 -9.10 3.95
N ILE A 20 5.84 -8.41 2.85
CA ILE A 20 4.85 -7.70 2.01
C ILE A 20 3.75 -8.64 1.50
N GLU A 21 4.10 -9.88 1.17
CA GLU A 21 3.15 -10.85 0.62
C GLU A 21 2.09 -11.24 1.64
N GLN A 22 2.45 -11.39 2.92
CA GLN A 22 1.46 -11.64 3.98
C GLN A 22 0.49 -10.46 4.15
N CYS A 23 1.00 -9.24 4.01
CA CYS A 23 0.14 -8.06 4.06
C CYS A 23 -0.82 -7.99 2.87
N LYS A 24 -0.34 -8.30 1.65
CA LYS A 24 -1.18 -8.38 0.45
C LYS A 24 -2.22 -9.48 0.54
N GLU A 25 -1.85 -10.64 1.08
CA GLU A 25 -2.78 -11.75 1.28
C GLU A 25 -3.89 -11.38 2.28
N ALA A 26 -3.52 -10.75 3.40
CA ALA A 26 -4.50 -10.22 4.35
C ALA A 26 -5.38 -9.14 3.71
N CYS A 27 -4.81 -8.22 2.94
CA CYS A 27 -5.53 -7.23 2.15
C CYS A 27 -6.62 -7.89 1.28
N ARG A 28 -6.29 -9.00 0.60
CA ARG A 28 -7.25 -9.79 -0.19
C ARG A 28 -8.34 -10.43 0.67
N GLN A 29 -7.99 -10.95 1.85
CA GLN A 29 -8.98 -11.53 2.77
C GLN A 29 -9.95 -10.48 3.33
N PHE A 30 -9.48 -9.24 3.52
CA PHE A 30 -10.26 -8.13 4.08
C PHE A 30 -10.89 -7.22 3.03
N ASP A 31 -10.84 -7.58 1.75
CA ASP A 31 -11.37 -6.81 0.61
C ASP A 31 -10.93 -5.33 0.64
N CYS A 32 -9.62 -5.13 0.78
CA CYS A 32 -9.00 -3.82 0.87
C CYS A 32 -8.95 -3.07 -0.49
N ALA A 33 -8.75 -1.76 -0.43
CA ALA A 33 -8.43 -0.94 -1.61
C ALA A 33 -6.92 -0.86 -1.89
N ALA A 34 -6.08 -0.83 -0.85
CA ALA A 34 -4.62 -0.71 -0.98
C ALA A 34 -3.87 -1.10 0.30
N VAL A 35 -2.55 -1.16 0.22
CA VAL A 35 -1.64 -1.33 1.37
C VAL A 35 -0.53 -0.29 1.37
N ASN A 36 -0.23 0.26 2.54
CA ASN A 36 1.01 1.00 2.79
C ASN A 36 2.02 0.09 3.48
N LEU A 37 3.23 0.05 2.97
CA LEU A 37 4.41 -0.52 3.63
C LEU A 37 5.28 0.61 4.16
N PHE A 38 5.53 0.61 5.47
CA PHE A 38 6.45 1.50 6.13
C PHE A 38 7.68 0.73 6.56
N GLN A 39 8.85 1.16 6.10
CA GLN A 39 10.13 0.70 6.60
C GLN A 39 10.44 1.47 7.90
N LEU A 40 10.25 0.82 9.04
CA LEU A 40 10.54 1.40 10.37
C LEU A 40 12.02 1.26 10.77
N GLY A 41 12.74 0.31 10.17
CA GLY A 41 14.16 0.05 10.40
C GLY A 41 14.76 -0.87 9.33
N GLU A 42 16.01 -1.31 9.50
CA GLU A 42 16.68 -2.20 8.53
C GLU A 42 15.97 -3.56 8.37
N PHE A 43 15.36 -4.07 9.45
CA PHE A 43 14.68 -5.37 9.47
C PHE A 43 13.24 -5.28 9.98
N SER A 44 12.71 -4.07 10.12
CA SER A 44 11.38 -3.85 10.67
C SER A 44 10.49 -3.18 9.63
N PHE A 45 9.53 -3.95 9.14
CA PHE A 45 8.51 -3.50 8.21
C PHE A 45 7.16 -3.46 8.92
N LYS A 46 6.37 -2.47 8.58
CA LYS A 46 5.01 -2.32 9.08
C LYS A 46 4.10 -2.16 7.89
N CYS A 47 2.98 -2.87 7.90
CA CYS A 47 2.02 -2.75 6.83
C CYS A 47 0.69 -2.25 7.36
N GLU A 48 0.04 -1.42 6.56
CA GLU A 48 -1.26 -0.85 6.85
C GLU A 48 -2.19 -1.21 5.69
N ILE A 49 -3.22 -1.99 6.00
CA ILE A 49 -4.25 -2.39 5.03
C ILE A 49 -5.29 -1.28 5.02
N LEU A 50 -5.54 -0.70 3.85
CA LEU A 50 -6.45 0.39 3.63
C LEU A 50 -7.73 -0.14 2.98
N SER A 51 -8.88 -0.03 3.65
CA SER A 51 -10.16 -0.38 3.02
C SER A 51 -10.59 0.67 1.99
N THR A 52 -10.16 1.93 2.16
CA THR A 52 -10.42 3.01 1.21
C THR A 52 -9.22 3.94 1.12
N VAL A 53 -9.02 4.53 -0.06
CA VAL A 53 -7.92 5.47 -0.35
C VAL A 53 -8.52 6.80 -0.78
N TYR A 54 -8.19 7.87 -0.06
CA TYR A 54 -8.67 9.23 -0.38
C TYR A 54 -7.64 10.06 -1.17
N GLY A 55 -6.36 9.78 -0.95
CA GLY A 55 -5.28 10.53 -1.57
C GLY A 55 -3.91 9.95 -1.26
N MET A 56 -2.88 10.53 -1.85
CA MET A 56 -1.48 10.16 -1.63
C MET A 56 -0.75 11.36 -1.04
N THR A 57 0.01 11.11 0.03
CA THR A 57 0.85 12.10 0.71
C THR A 57 2.30 11.65 0.69
N PRO A 58 3.26 12.55 0.47
CA PRO A 58 4.68 12.21 0.55
C PRO A 58 5.03 11.72 1.96
N ALA A 59 5.64 10.54 2.05
CA ALA A 59 6.03 9.91 3.31
C ALA A 59 7.38 9.21 3.16
N THR A 60 8.31 9.55 4.05
CA THR A 60 9.66 9.01 4.03
C THR A 60 9.63 7.53 4.41
N GLY A 61 10.20 6.66 3.58
CA GLY A 61 10.27 5.22 3.87
C GLY A 61 8.95 4.46 3.75
N ALA A 62 7.93 5.05 3.10
CA ALA A 62 6.62 4.42 2.92
C ALA A 62 6.35 4.08 1.45
N ALA A 63 6.21 2.81 1.08
CA ALA A 63 5.80 2.37 -0.26
C ALA A 63 4.33 1.96 -0.26
N CYS A 64 3.57 2.24 -1.32
CA CYS A 64 2.15 1.89 -1.37
C CYS A 64 1.81 1.10 -2.61
N TYR A 65 0.92 0.12 -2.44
CA TYR A 65 0.46 -0.76 -3.50
C TYR A 65 -1.06 -0.81 -3.49
N TYR A 66 -1.68 -0.58 -4.64
CA TYR A 66 -3.12 -0.79 -4.76
C TYR A 66 -3.43 -2.29 -4.75
N ALA A 67 -4.61 -2.64 -4.24
CA ALA A 67 -5.08 -4.03 -4.30
C ALA A 67 -5.17 -4.51 -5.75
N THR A 68 -5.58 -3.62 -6.66
CA THR A 68 -5.61 -3.87 -8.11
C THR A 68 -4.22 -4.15 -8.69
N ASP A 69 -3.20 -3.42 -8.26
CA ASP A 69 -1.78 -3.63 -8.66
C ASP A 69 -1.24 -4.95 -8.10
N SER A 70 -1.76 -5.37 -6.93
CA SER A 70 -1.42 -6.64 -6.28
C SER A 70 -2.13 -7.86 -6.89
N MET A 71 -3.15 -7.67 -7.73
CA MET A 71 -3.92 -8.76 -8.37
C MET A 71 -3.52 -9.02 -9.82
N LEU A 72 -2.95 -8.05 -10.52
CA LEU A 72 -2.44 -8.18 -11.89
C LEU A 72 -0.93 -8.42 -11.84
N GLY A 73 -0.53 -9.69 -11.69
CA GLY A 73 0.88 -10.07 -11.82
C GLY A 73 1.48 -9.53 -13.12
N GLY A 74 2.40 -8.57 -13.00
CA GLY A 74 3.28 -8.10 -14.06
C GLY A 74 2.61 -7.28 -15.16
N GLY A 75 2.73 -5.96 -15.09
CA GLY A 75 2.48 -5.12 -16.26
C GLY A 75 2.16 -3.68 -15.92
N TYR A 76 3.18 -2.81 -15.98
CA TYR A 76 3.10 -1.39 -16.35
C TYR A 76 1.69 -0.86 -16.62
N GLY A 77 1.08 -0.19 -15.63
CA GLY A 77 -0.32 0.18 -15.75
C GLY A 77 -0.78 1.37 -14.91
N TYR A 78 0.07 2.38 -14.70
CA TYR A 78 -0.47 3.73 -14.48
C TYR A 78 -1.20 4.14 -15.78
N PRO A 79 -2.46 4.58 -15.68
CA PRO A 79 -2.60 6.03 -15.62
C PRO A 79 -3.69 6.46 -14.64
N TYR A 80 -3.28 7.19 -13.61
CA TYR A 80 -4.10 8.31 -13.16
C TYR A 80 -4.22 9.28 -14.33
N GLY A 81 -5.44 9.47 -14.81
CA GLY A 81 -5.78 10.59 -15.68
C GLY A 81 -6.23 10.20 -17.07
N ARG A 82 -7.54 10.03 -17.23
CA ARG A 82 -8.20 10.64 -18.39
C ARG A 82 -9.61 11.06 -18.02
N ARG A 83 -9.75 12.35 -17.68
CA ARG A 83 -11.00 13.07 -17.91
C ARG A 83 -11.35 12.91 -19.39
N LYS A 84 -12.57 12.48 -19.67
CA LYS A 84 -13.35 13.04 -20.77
C LYS A 84 -14.81 12.99 -20.39
#